data_AF-A0AAD8DIZ9-F1
#
_entry.id   AF-A0AAD8DIZ9-F1
#
_cell.length_a   1.000
_cell.length_b   1.000
_cell.length_c   1.000
_cell.angle_alpha   90.00
_cell.angle_beta   90.00
_cell.angle_gamma   90.00
#
_symmetry.space_group_name_H-M   'P 1'
#
loop_
_entity.id
_entity.type
_entity.pdbx_description
1 polymer ?
#
loop_
_entity_poly.entity_id
_entity_poly.type
_entity_poly.pdbx_seq_one_letter_code
_entity_poly.pdbx_strand_id
1 'polypeptide(L)'
;MTTSAAFIHQLREKSKTLHLLRWIHLANAILCIILTGLLIGVAVDIRSFISNGAALSGFGNYTTFTFPATYVYMLIPAVCALVYSIILFCDPSPSYPAWQPCRTFLGSIGCFSAALFLAALLPVLPGADIMTAPESAMTCTWRDYMSWRIIYNNPEAFPWVVKMDSACQQLRAADAMCWIVFIGWLATLVSYVQRARRAKIIREDNIVDEKTEDASGRIGS
;
A
#
# COMPACT_ATOMS: atom_id res chain seq x y z
N MET A 1 39.85 8.20 29.58
CA MET A 1 39.69 8.55 28.14
C MET A 1 39.39 7.28 27.34
N THR A 2 38.13 6.85 27.25
CA THR A 2 37.70 5.66 26.48
C THR A 2 36.36 5.89 25.76
N THR A 3 35.83 7.13 25.80
CA THR A 3 34.49 7.48 25.35
C THR A 3 34.34 7.64 23.83
N SER A 4 35.44 7.80 23.08
CA SER A 4 35.40 8.12 21.64
C SER A 4 34.87 6.95 20.78
N ALA A 5 35.35 5.73 20.99
CA ALA A 5 34.97 4.58 20.16
C ALA A 5 33.53 4.13 20.40
N ALA A 6 33.08 4.10 21.67
CA ALA A 6 31.71 3.73 22.03
C ALA A 6 30.69 4.77 21.55
N PHE A 7 31.03 6.07 21.64
CA PHE A 7 30.21 7.16 21.13
C PHE A 7 30.11 7.14 19.59
N ILE A 8 31.23 6.91 18.90
CA ILE A 8 31.25 6.76 17.43
C ILE A 8 30.44 5.52 17.00
N HIS A 9 30.52 4.41 17.74
CA HIS A 9 29.72 3.21 17.46
C HIS A 9 28.22 3.48 17.65
N GLN A 10 27.81 4.15 18.73
CA GLN A 10 26.43 4.57 18.96
C GLN A 10 25.90 5.52 17.87
N LEU A 11 26.71 6.49 17.43
CA LEU A 11 26.34 7.39 16.33
C LEU A 11 26.20 6.65 15.01
N ARG A 12 27.04 5.65 14.75
CA ARG A 12 27.00 4.81 13.54
C ARG A 12 25.77 3.89 13.54
N GLU A 13 25.42 3.29 14.67
CA GLU A 13 24.20 2.49 14.80
C GLU A 13 22.93 3.33 14.70
N LYS A 14 22.93 4.54 15.30
CA LYS A 14 21.86 5.52 15.09
C LYS A 14 21.74 5.89 13.61
N SER A 15 22.83 6.26 12.93
CA SER A 15 22.83 6.56 11.49
C SER A 15 22.24 5.41 10.65
N LYS A 16 22.61 4.16 10.92
CA LYS A 16 22.09 2.99 10.19
C LYS A 16 20.57 2.79 10.36
N THR A 17 20.03 2.98 11.57
CA THR A 17 18.59 2.90 11.83
C THR A 17 17.81 4.09 11.26
N LEU A 18 18.46 5.26 11.17
CA LEU A 18 17.91 6.49 10.59
C LEU A 18 17.73 6.41 9.06
N HIS A 19 18.58 5.66 8.35
CA HIS A 19 18.42 5.38 6.93
C HIS A 19 17.34 4.32 6.63
N LEU A 20 17.07 3.40 7.56
CA LEU A 20 16.20 2.25 7.32
C LEU A 20 14.75 2.63 6.99
N LEU A 21 14.16 3.60 7.72
CA LEU A 21 12.78 4.04 7.46
C LEU A 21 12.60 4.65 6.08
N ARG A 22 13.58 5.41 5.61
CA ARG A 22 13.55 5.99 4.25
C ARG A 22 13.63 4.88 3.20
N TRP A 23 14.51 3.90 3.39
CA TRP A 23 14.60 2.74 2.48
C TRP A 23 13.32 1.90 2.45
N ILE A 24 12.62 1.75 3.58
CA ILE A 24 11.32 1.08 3.62
C ILE A 24 10.29 1.84 2.77
N HIS A 25 10.26 3.17 2.86
CA HIS A 25 9.37 3.98 2.01
C HIS A 25 9.73 3.92 0.53
N LEU A 26 11.02 3.86 0.20
CA LEU A 26 11.43 3.63 -1.19
C LEU A 26 10.94 2.27 -1.70
N ALA A 27 11.10 1.22 -0.90
CA ALA A 27 10.61 -0.11 -1.25
C ALA A 27 9.08 -0.10 -1.44
N ASN A 28 8.33 0.52 -0.52
CA ASN A 28 6.89 0.69 -0.66
C ASN A 28 6.52 1.48 -1.90
N ALA A 29 7.26 2.54 -2.26
CA ALA A 29 7.03 3.31 -3.48
C ALA A 29 7.22 2.44 -4.73
N ILE A 30 8.30 1.66 -4.82
CA ILE A 30 8.56 0.74 -5.94
C ILE A 30 7.42 -0.28 -6.08
N LEU A 31 7.00 -0.89 -4.97
CA LEU A 31 5.89 -1.86 -4.97
C LEU A 31 4.57 -1.20 -5.39
N CYS A 32 4.31 0.04 -4.96
CA CYS A 32 3.13 0.79 -5.37
C CYS A 32 3.17 1.20 -6.85
N ILE A 33 4.34 1.47 -7.44
CA ILE A 33 4.48 1.69 -8.89
C ILE A 33 4.06 0.44 -9.65
N ILE A 34 4.56 -0.73 -9.24
CA ILE A 34 4.21 -2.02 -9.87
C ILE A 34 2.70 -2.27 -9.75
N LEU A 35 2.13 -2.13 -8.55
CA LEU A 35 0.70 -2.30 -8.30
C LEU A 35 -0.14 -1.34 -9.14
N THR A 36 0.23 -0.05 -9.18
CA THR A 36 -0.48 0.96 -9.98
C THR A 36 -0.41 0.62 -11.47
N GLY A 37 0.74 0.18 -11.97
CA GLY A 37 0.92 -0.26 -13.35
C GLY A 37 0.02 -1.45 -13.71
N LEU A 38 -0.06 -2.46 -12.83
CA LEU A 38 -0.97 -3.60 -13.02
C LEU A 38 -2.43 -3.16 -13.08
N LEU A 39 -2.86 -2.28 -12.18
CA LEU A 39 -4.24 -1.77 -12.14
C LEU A 39 -4.59 -0.88 -13.35
N ILE A 40 -3.64 -0.09 -13.85
CA ILE A 40 -3.80 0.63 -15.11
C ILE A 40 -3.92 -0.36 -16.27
N GLY A 41 -3.13 -1.43 -16.28
CA GLY A 41 -3.23 -2.49 -17.29
C GLY A 41 -4.61 -3.13 -17.34
N VAL A 42 -5.18 -3.46 -16.17
CA VAL A 42 -6.57 -3.96 -16.04
C VAL A 42 -7.54 -3.01 -16.72
N ALA A 43 -7.46 -1.71 -16.42
CA ALA A 43 -8.33 -0.69 -17.00
C ALA A 43 -8.13 -0.55 -18.52
N VAL A 44 -6.90 -0.65 -19.02
CA VAL A 44 -6.59 -0.58 -20.46
C VAL A 44 -7.17 -1.78 -21.21
N ASP A 45 -7.02 -3.00 -20.68
CA ASP A 45 -7.53 -4.20 -21.33
C ASP A 45 -9.07 -4.24 -21.33
N ILE A 46 -9.72 -3.83 -20.24
CA ILE A 46 -11.18 -3.66 -20.17
C ILE A 46 -11.64 -2.60 -21.17
N ARG A 47 -10.97 -1.45 -21.22
CA ARG A 47 -11.32 -0.39 -22.19
C ARG A 47 -11.14 -0.86 -23.63
N SER A 48 -10.09 -1.62 -23.92
CA SER A 48 -9.86 -2.22 -25.24
C SER A 48 -10.99 -3.17 -25.63
N PHE A 49 -11.47 -3.97 -24.68
CA PHE A 49 -12.65 -4.81 -24.86
C PHE A 49 -13.92 -3.98 -25.16
N ILE A 50 -14.18 -2.93 -24.38
CA ILE A 50 -15.36 -2.06 -24.56
C ILE A 50 -15.33 -1.33 -25.91
N SER A 51 -14.18 -0.75 -26.28
CA SER A 51 -14.08 0.06 -27.48
C SER A 51 -14.11 -0.76 -28.78
N ASN A 52 -13.64 -2.01 -28.76
CA ASN A 52 -13.53 -2.83 -29.97
C ASN A 52 -14.57 -3.96 -30.04
N GLY A 53 -14.82 -4.67 -28.94
CA GLY A 53 -15.72 -5.83 -28.93
C GLY A 53 -17.18 -5.47 -28.74
N ALA A 54 -17.45 -4.47 -27.92
CA ALA A 54 -18.79 -4.13 -27.48
C ALA A 54 -19.64 -3.46 -28.58
N ALA A 55 -19.02 -2.65 -29.44
CA ALA A 55 -19.69 -2.06 -30.61
C ALA A 55 -19.98 -3.09 -31.72
N LEU A 56 -19.09 -4.07 -31.90
CA LEU A 56 -19.21 -5.10 -32.95
C LEU A 56 -20.16 -6.24 -32.57
N SER A 57 -20.38 -6.47 -31.27
CA SER A 57 -21.12 -7.64 -30.80
C SER A 57 -22.64 -7.44 -30.69
N GLY A 58 -23.16 -6.26 -31.05
CA GLY A 58 -24.61 -6.02 -31.14
C GLY A 58 -25.36 -5.99 -29.79
N PHE A 59 -24.66 -6.14 -28.67
CA PHE A 59 -25.25 -6.20 -27.33
C PHE A 59 -25.49 -4.82 -26.67
N GLY A 60 -25.36 -3.72 -27.41
CA GLY A 60 -25.67 -2.36 -26.94
C GLY A 60 -24.45 -1.52 -26.56
N ASN A 61 -24.68 -0.32 -26.02
CA ASN A 61 -23.61 0.62 -25.66
C ASN A 61 -23.03 0.28 -24.28
N TYR A 62 -21.78 -0.14 -24.25
CA TYR A 62 -21.05 -0.53 -23.04
C TYR A 62 -20.17 0.57 -22.46
N THR A 63 -20.44 1.84 -22.78
CA THR A 63 -19.75 2.99 -22.17
C THR A 63 -19.83 3.01 -20.64
N THR A 64 -20.80 2.31 -20.05
CA THR A 64 -20.98 2.10 -18.61
C THR A 64 -20.44 0.76 -18.10
N PHE A 65 -19.71 -0.02 -18.91
CA PHE A 65 -19.09 -1.26 -18.45
C PHE A 65 -17.91 -0.93 -17.53
N THR A 66 -18.18 -0.86 -16.23
CA THR A 66 -17.26 -0.45 -15.17
C THR A 66 -16.63 -1.64 -14.43
N PHE A 67 -16.67 -2.83 -15.02
CA PHE A 67 -16.38 -4.08 -14.31
C PHE A 67 -14.95 -4.61 -14.57
N PRO A 68 -14.29 -5.13 -13.52
CA PRO A 68 -14.73 -5.23 -12.12
C PRO A 68 -14.52 -3.91 -11.35
N ALA A 69 -15.48 -3.45 -10.56
CA ALA A 69 -15.34 -2.16 -9.85
C ALA A 69 -14.24 -2.22 -8.76
N THR A 70 -13.95 -3.43 -8.26
CA THR A 70 -12.88 -3.69 -7.29
C THR A 70 -11.50 -3.19 -7.71
N TYR A 71 -11.14 -3.16 -9.01
CA TYR A 71 -9.84 -2.61 -9.41
C TYR A 71 -9.73 -1.10 -9.11
N VAL A 72 -10.85 -0.36 -9.14
CA VAL A 72 -10.89 1.08 -8.82
C VAL A 72 -10.68 1.29 -7.32
N TYR A 73 -11.32 0.46 -6.50
CA TYR A 73 -11.16 0.48 -5.04
C TYR A 73 -9.73 0.12 -4.61
N MET A 74 -8.99 -0.62 -5.43
CA MET A 74 -7.56 -0.88 -5.23
C MET A 74 -6.67 0.27 -5.72
N LEU A 75 -7.04 0.91 -6.83
CA LEU A 75 -6.24 1.96 -7.47
C LEU A 75 -6.11 3.21 -6.59
N ILE A 76 -7.19 3.63 -5.94
CA ILE A 76 -7.18 4.85 -5.11
C ILE A 76 -6.17 4.70 -3.95
N PRO A 77 -6.24 3.66 -3.09
CA PRO A 77 -5.24 3.45 -2.06
C PRO A 77 -3.83 3.24 -2.59
N ALA A 78 -3.65 2.54 -3.72
CA ALA A 78 -2.33 2.32 -4.33
C ALA A 78 -1.65 3.63 -4.76
N VAL A 79 -2.38 4.52 -5.42
CA VAL A 79 -1.86 5.83 -5.85
C VAL A 79 -1.60 6.74 -4.66
N CYS A 80 -2.51 6.80 -3.69
CA CYS A 80 -2.29 7.61 -2.50
C CYS A 80 -1.08 7.09 -1.68
N ALA A 81 -0.93 5.77 -1.55
CA ALA A 81 0.22 5.15 -0.91
C ALA A 81 1.53 5.41 -1.68
N LEU A 82 1.51 5.38 -3.01
CA LEU A 82 2.67 5.74 -3.84
C LEU A 82 3.14 7.17 -3.55
N VAL A 83 2.23 8.14 -3.67
CA VAL A 83 2.55 9.56 -3.46
C VAL A 83 3.09 9.78 -2.05
N TYR A 84 2.43 9.19 -1.05
CA TYR A 84 2.87 9.34 0.34
C TYR A 84 4.23 8.68 0.58
N SER A 85 4.48 7.50 0.01
CA SER A 85 5.78 6.82 0.13
C SER A 85 6.92 7.63 -0.47
N ILE A 86 6.70 8.29 -1.61
CA ILE A 86 7.69 9.19 -2.23
C ILE A 86 7.99 10.37 -1.30
N ILE A 87 6.95 11.02 -0.75
CA ILE A 87 7.11 12.13 0.19
C ILE A 87 7.95 11.69 1.40
N LEU A 88 7.63 10.54 2.00
CA LEU A 88 8.32 10.04 3.20
C LEU A 88 9.73 9.51 2.94
N PHE A 89 10.01 9.00 1.73
CA PHE A 89 11.37 8.68 1.32
C PHE A 89 12.25 9.94 1.25
N CYS A 90 11.68 11.02 0.73
CA CYS A 90 12.36 12.32 0.61
C CYS A 90 12.42 13.09 1.93
N ASP A 91 11.59 12.75 2.92
CA ASP A 91 11.57 13.40 4.23
C ASP A 91 12.87 13.12 5.01
N PRO A 92 13.70 14.14 5.28
CA PRO A 92 14.91 13.95 6.08
C PRO A 92 14.60 13.86 7.58
N SER A 93 13.38 14.22 8.02
CA SER A 93 13.04 14.37 9.45
C SER A 93 13.34 13.14 10.31
N PRO A 94 13.06 11.90 9.85
CA PRO A 94 13.42 10.70 10.58
C PRO A 94 14.91 10.55 10.88
N SER A 95 15.78 11.31 10.19
CA SER A 95 17.24 11.32 10.33
C SER A 95 17.73 12.13 11.54
N TYR A 96 16.88 12.97 12.14
CA TYR A 96 17.25 13.71 13.35
C TYR A 96 17.03 12.84 14.62
N PRO A 97 18.00 12.75 15.54
CA PRO A 97 17.87 11.94 16.75
C PRO A 97 16.73 12.36 17.67
N ALA A 98 16.41 13.66 17.72
CA ALA A 98 15.33 14.22 18.52
C ALA A 98 13.96 14.11 17.83
N TRP A 99 13.91 13.71 16.56
CA TRP A 99 12.64 13.61 15.84
C TRP A 99 11.84 12.41 16.33
N GLN A 100 10.56 12.67 16.56
CA GLN A 100 9.57 11.70 16.98
C GLN A 100 8.32 11.83 16.10
N PRO A 101 7.71 10.71 15.67
CA PRO A 101 6.48 10.77 14.92
C PRO A 101 5.34 11.29 15.83
N CYS A 102 4.62 12.32 15.36
CA CYS A 102 3.45 12.83 16.09
C CYS A 102 2.26 11.86 15.97
N ARG A 103 1.25 12.02 16.84
CA ARG A 103 0.05 11.14 16.84
C ARG A 103 -0.69 11.18 15.52
N THR A 104 -0.83 12.36 14.91
CA THR A 104 -1.49 12.54 13.62
C THR A 104 -0.74 11.79 12.52
N PHE A 105 0.60 11.85 12.52
CA PHE A 105 1.42 11.11 11.55
C PHE A 105 1.24 9.60 11.69
N LEU A 106 1.28 9.06 12.92
CA LEU A 106 0.99 7.64 13.17
C LEU A 106 -0.42 7.25 12.72
N GLY A 107 -1.40 8.12 12.97
CA GLY A 107 -2.78 7.95 12.51
C GLY A 107 -2.85 7.83 10.99
N SER A 108 -2.18 8.71 10.25
CA SER A 108 -2.13 8.66 8.79
C SER A 108 -1.53 7.35 8.27
N ILE A 109 -0.39 6.91 8.81
CA ILE A 109 0.22 5.62 8.43
C ILE A 109 -0.73 4.45 8.72
N GLY A 110 -1.45 4.51 9.85
CA GLY A 110 -2.49 3.53 10.20
C GLY A 110 -3.64 3.52 9.20
N CYS A 111 -4.16 4.69 8.83
CA CYS A 111 -5.24 4.82 7.83
C CYS A 111 -4.82 4.25 6.48
N PHE A 112 -3.60 4.52 6.01
CA PHE A 112 -3.09 3.94 4.77
C PHE A 112 -2.97 2.41 4.85
N SER A 113 -2.47 1.89 5.98
CA SER A 113 -2.38 0.44 6.19
C SER A 113 -3.76 -0.22 6.16
N ALA A 114 -4.77 0.39 6.80
CA ALA A 114 -6.14 -0.10 6.79
C ALA A 114 -6.79 0.01 5.39
N ALA A 115 -6.55 1.11 4.67
CA ALA A 115 -7.06 1.29 3.31
C ALA A 115 -6.48 0.25 2.34
N LEU A 116 -5.18 -0.04 2.44
CA LEU A 116 -4.51 -1.07 1.64
C LEU A 116 -4.99 -2.49 2.02
N PHE A 117 -5.26 -2.73 3.30
CA PHE A 117 -5.89 -3.98 3.74
C PHE A 117 -7.28 -4.17 3.12
N LEU A 118 -8.13 -3.14 3.16
CA LEU A 118 -9.45 -3.20 2.53
C LEU A 118 -9.34 -3.37 1.02
N ALA A 119 -8.40 -2.68 0.37
CA ALA A 119 -8.12 -2.84 -1.06
C ALA A 119 -7.72 -4.28 -1.43
N ALA A 120 -6.91 -4.95 -0.60
CA ALA A 120 -6.51 -6.34 -0.82
C ALA A 120 -7.60 -7.35 -0.44
N LEU A 121 -8.53 -6.98 0.45
CA LEU A 121 -9.60 -7.85 0.92
C LEU A 121 -10.81 -7.85 -0.03
N LEU A 122 -11.22 -6.69 -0.52
CA LEU A 122 -12.44 -6.50 -1.33
C LEU A 122 -12.50 -7.43 -2.56
N PRO A 123 -11.44 -7.62 -3.36
CA PRO A 123 -11.51 -8.49 -4.53
C PRO A 123 -11.77 -9.95 -4.17
N VAL A 124 -11.38 -10.39 -2.97
CA VAL A 124 -11.54 -11.75 -2.45
C VAL A 124 -12.92 -11.97 -1.83
N LEU A 125 -13.62 -10.90 -1.43
CA LEU A 125 -14.94 -11.01 -0.80
C LEU A 125 -16.03 -11.27 -1.86
N PRO A 126 -16.78 -12.39 -1.75
CA PRO A 126 -17.88 -12.64 -2.65
C PRO A 126 -18.99 -11.58 -2.49
N GLY A 127 -19.50 -11.08 -3.61
CA GLY A 127 -20.52 -10.01 -3.62
C GLY A 127 -19.99 -8.59 -3.38
N ALA A 128 -18.68 -8.39 -3.26
CA ALA A 128 -18.08 -7.05 -3.25
C ALA A 128 -18.19 -6.37 -4.64
N ASP A 129 -18.18 -7.16 -5.71
CA ASP A 129 -18.57 -6.71 -7.06
C ASP A 129 -20.05 -7.06 -7.30
N ILE A 130 -20.87 -6.04 -7.57
CA ILE A 130 -22.35 -6.10 -7.55
C ILE A 130 -22.96 -7.01 -8.66
N MET A 131 -22.18 -7.48 -9.65
CA MET A 131 -22.76 -7.94 -10.92
C MET A 131 -22.50 -9.39 -11.36
N THR A 132 -21.63 -10.14 -10.71
CA THR A 132 -21.59 -11.60 -10.94
C THR A 132 -22.35 -12.30 -9.82
N ALA A 133 -22.80 -13.54 -10.08
CA ALA A 133 -23.18 -14.51 -9.03
C ALA A 133 -22.29 -14.33 -7.80
N PRO A 134 -22.75 -14.60 -6.55
CA PRO A 134 -22.16 -14.16 -5.26
C PRO A 134 -20.74 -14.69 -5.02
N GLU A 135 -19.83 -14.36 -5.91
CA GLU A 135 -18.52 -14.90 -6.15
C GLU A 135 -17.54 -13.74 -6.10
N SER A 136 -16.31 -14.07 -5.74
CA SER A 136 -15.22 -13.11 -5.65
C SER A 136 -14.80 -12.60 -7.03
N ALA A 137 -14.36 -11.35 -7.12
CA ALA A 137 -13.75 -10.78 -8.33
C ALA A 137 -12.58 -11.62 -8.86
N MET A 138 -11.88 -12.35 -7.97
CA MET A 138 -10.76 -13.24 -8.29
C MET A 138 -11.17 -14.48 -9.10
N THR A 139 -12.43 -14.91 -9.02
CA THR A 139 -12.96 -15.99 -9.86
C THR A 139 -12.99 -15.58 -11.34
N CYS A 140 -13.07 -14.27 -11.59
CA CYS A 140 -13.15 -13.67 -12.90
C CYS A 140 -14.31 -14.20 -13.75
N THR A 141 -15.44 -14.54 -13.13
CA THR A 141 -16.68 -14.92 -13.84
C THR A 141 -17.23 -13.81 -14.73
N TRP A 142 -16.85 -12.56 -14.46
CA TRP A 142 -17.16 -11.42 -15.31
C TRP A 142 -16.57 -11.54 -16.73
N ARG A 143 -15.53 -12.38 -16.93
CA ARG A 143 -15.00 -12.72 -18.26
C ARG A 143 -15.96 -13.54 -19.10
N ASP A 144 -16.95 -14.18 -18.50
CA ASP A 144 -17.87 -15.10 -19.17
C ASP A 144 -19.33 -14.58 -19.12
N TYR A 145 -19.56 -13.40 -18.53
CA TYR A 145 -20.89 -12.85 -18.19
C TYR A 145 -21.89 -12.77 -19.35
N MET A 146 -21.46 -12.57 -20.61
CA MET A 146 -22.35 -12.66 -21.78
C MET A 146 -21.93 -13.73 -22.78
N SER A 147 -21.20 -14.75 -22.34
CA SER A 147 -20.78 -15.87 -23.21
C SER A 147 -19.99 -15.44 -24.46
N TRP A 148 -19.37 -14.26 -24.47
CA TRP A 148 -18.57 -13.75 -25.59
C TRP A 148 -17.45 -14.70 -26.00
N ARG A 149 -16.92 -15.50 -25.08
CA ARG A 149 -15.93 -16.54 -25.39
C ARG A 149 -16.49 -17.71 -26.21
N ILE A 150 -17.77 -18.03 -26.03
CA ILE A 150 -18.46 -19.06 -26.81
C ILE A 150 -18.83 -18.49 -28.18
N ILE A 151 -19.32 -17.25 -28.22
CA ILE A 151 -19.80 -16.59 -29.45
C ILE A 151 -18.64 -16.17 -30.36
N TYR A 152 -17.53 -15.69 -29.78
CA TYR A 152 -16.37 -15.14 -30.47
C TYR A 152 -15.11 -15.97 -30.18
N ASN A 153 -15.21 -17.30 -30.36
CA ASN A 153 -14.14 -18.22 -29.96
C ASN A 153 -12.85 -18.13 -30.80
N ASN A 154 -12.88 -17.42 -31.94
CA ASN A 154 -11.72 -17.26 -32.81
C ASN A 154 -10.91 -16.02 -32.39
N PRO A 155 -9.76 -16.19 -31.71
CA PRO A 155 -8.97 -15.07 -31.19
C PRO A 155 -8.24 -14.27 -32.28
N GLU A 156 -8.02 -14.84 -33.48
CA GLU A 156 -7.44 -14.10 -34.61
C GLU A 156 -8.47 -13.11 -35.17
N ALA A 157 -9.75 -13.51 -35.24
CA ALA A 157 -10.83 -12.66 -35.68
C ALA A 157 -11.31 -11.69 -34.59
N PHE A 158 -11.24 -12.10 -33.32
CA PHE A 158 -11.77 -11.36 -32.17
C PHE A 158 -10.75 -11.25 -31.03
N PRO A 159 -9.60 -10.57 -31.26
CA PRO A 159 -8.49 -10.51 -30.30
C PRO A 159 -8.86 -9.79 -28.99
N TRP A 160 -9.90 -8.97 -29.01
CA TRP A 160 -10.43 -8.27 -27.83
C TRP A 160 -11.03 -9.22 -26.78
N VAL A 161 -11.46 -10.43 -27.16
CA VAL A 161 -11.96 -11.45 -26.22
C VAL A 161 -10.85 -11.88 -25.25
N VAL A 162 -9.63 -12.03 -25.76
CA VAL A 162 -8.44 -12.42 -24.98
C VAL A 162 -7.99 -11.29 -24.02
N LYS A 163 -8.41 -10.04 -24.26
CA LYS A 163 -8.12 -8.93 -23.36
C LYS A 163 -8.77 -9.08 -21.99
N MET A 164 -9.95 -9.71 -21.92
CA MET A 164 -10.60 -9.99 -20.63
C MET A 164 -9.84 -11.04 -19.80
N ASP A 165 -9.12 -11.96 -20.45
CA ASP A 165 -8.22 -12.89 -19.76
C ASP A 165 -6.98 -12.21 -19.21
N SER A 166 -6.37 -11.35 -20.03
CA SER A 166 -5.25 -10.52 -19.61
C SER A 166 -5.64 -9.63 -18.41
N ALA A 167 -6.81 -8.99 -18.47
CA ALA A 167 -7.35 -8.19 -17.37
C ALA A 167 -7.54 -9.03 -16.10
N CYS A 168 -8.04 -10.27 -16.19
CA CYS A 168 -8.18 -11.14 -15.01
C CYS A 168 -6.83 -11.55 -14.42
N GLN A 169 -5.87 -11.94 -15.26
CA GLN A 169 -4.53 -12.29 -14.80
C GLN A 169 -3.85 -11.11 -14.10
N GLN A 170 -3.96 -9.92 -14.68
CA GLN A 170 -3.43 -8.69 -14.09
C GLN A 170 -4.15 -8.32 -12.80
N LEU A 171 -5.46 -8.52 -12.70
CA LEU A 171 -6.22 -8.27 -11.47
C LEU A 171 -5.77 -9.20 -10.34
N ARG A 172 -5.57 -10.50 -10.63
CA ARG A 172 -5.04 -11.46 -9.63
C ARG A 172 -3.62 -11.11 -9.20
N ALA A 173 -2.78 -10.69 -10.15
CA ALA A 173 -1.43 -10.20 -9.84
C ALA A 173 -1.48 -8.92 -8.99
N ALA A 174 -2.39 -8.00 -9.30
CA ALA A 174 -2.59 -6.78 -8.55
C ALA A 174 -3.07 -7.08 -7.12
N ASP A 175 -3.96 -8.06 -6.92
CA ASP A 175 -4.43 -8.48 -5.60
C ASP A 175 -3.26 -9.00 -4.73
N ALA A 176 -2.47 -9.92 -5.26
CA ALA A 176 -1.27 -10.42 -4.59
C ALA A 176 -0.27 -9.28 -4.26
N MET A 177 -0.05 -8.35 -5.19
CA MET A 177 0.78 -7.18 -4.95
C MET A 177 0.19 -6.24 -3.90
N CYS A 178 -1.13 -6.10 -3.83
CA CYS A 178 -1.81 -5.30 -2.82
C CYS A 178 -1.57 -5.85 -1.42
N TRP A 179 -1.63 -7.17 -1.23
CA TRP A 179 -1.24 -7.83 0.02
C TRP A 179 0.22 -7.57 0.40
N ILE A 180 1.15 -7.63 -0.56
CA ILE A 180 2.57 -7.35 -0.32
C ILE A 180 2.76 -5.89 0.13
N VAL A 181 2.11 -4.94 -0.55
CA VAL A 181 2.16 -3.52 -0.19
C VAL A 181 1.55 -3.29 1.20
N PHE A 182 0.42 -3.92 1.51
CA PHE A 182 -0.18 -3.85 2.85
C PHE A 182 0.81 -4.30 3.94
N ILE A 183 1.49 -5.44 3.76
CA ILE A 183 2.50 -5.93 4.71
C ILE A 183 3.64 -4.91 4.87
N GLY A 184 4.11 -4.33 3.75
CA GLY A 184 5.13 -3.28 3.77
C GLY A 184 4.71 -2.05 4.58
N TRP A 185 3.47 -1.60 4.42
CA TRP A 185 2.90 -0.49 5.20
C TRP A 185 2.66 -0.83 6.67
N LEU A 186 2.23 -2.05 6.96
CA LEU A 186 2.10 -2.53 8.34
C LEU A 186 3.46 -2.57 9.05
N ALA A 187 4.51 -3.02 8.37
CA ALA A 187 5.88 -3.01 8.90
C ALA A 187 6.35 -1.58 9.19
N THR A 188 6.03 -0.63 8.30
CA THR A 188 6.29 0.81 8.52
C THR A 188 5.56 1.32 9.77
N LEU A 189 4.27 0.99 9.92
CA LEU A 189 3.47 1.38 11.08
C LEU A 189 4.10 0.88 12.39
N VAL A 190 4.42 -0.41 12.44
CA VAL A 190 5.08 -1.03 13.60
C VAL A 190 6.39 -0.33 13.93
N SER A 191 7.20 -0.03 12.90
CA SER A 191 8.48 0.66 13.06
C SER A 191 8.33 2.06 13.68
N TYR A 192 7.35 2.84 13.20
CA TYR A 192 7.07 4.17 13.76
C TYR A 192 6.50 4.10 15.18
N VAL A 193 5.62 3.15 15.48
CA VAL A 193 5.08 2.94 16.84
C VAL A 193 6.19 2.56 17.81
N GLN A 194 7.10 1.66 17.43
CA GLN A 194 8.25 1.29 18.25
C GLN A 194 9.15 2.50 18.55
N ARG A 195 9.41 3.35 17.54
CA ARG A 195 10.19 4.58 17.73
C ARG A 195 9.51 5.55 18.69
N ALA A 196 8.19 5.74 18.55
CA ALA A 196 7.41 6.58 19.47
C ALA A 196 7.45 6.07 20.92
N ARG A 197 7.35 4.75 21.12
CA ARG A 197 7.41 4.13 22.45
C ARG A 197 8.77 4.31 23.12
N ARG A 198 9.87 4.05 22.39
CA ARG A 198 11.24 4.23 22.91
C ARG A 198 11.50 5.67 23.34
N ALA A 199 11.04 6.62 22.52
CA ALA A 199 11.12 8.04 22.83
C ALA A 199 10.37 8.43 24.13
N LYS A 200 9.20 7.85 24.36
CA LYS A 200 8.41 8.10 25.56
C LYS A 200 9.12 7.59 26.83
N ILE A 201 9.67 6.37 26.79
CA ILE A 201 10.39 5.75 27.92
C ILE A 201 11.58 6.62 28.34
N ILE A 202 12.42 7.03 27.37
CA ILE A 202 13.60 7.88 27.65
C ILE A 202 13.21 9.21 28.31
N ARG A 203 12.07 9.79 27.91
CA ARG A 203 11.59 11.04 28.52
C ARG A 203 11.12 10.83 29.96
N GLU A 204 10.46 9.71 30.24
CA GLU A 204 10.02 9.37 31.60
C GLU A 204 11.22 9.12 32.52
N ASP A 205 12.24 8.39 32.05
CA ASP A 205 13.47 8.15 32.80
C ASP A 205 14.22 9.46 33.14
N ASN A 206 14.40 10.35 32.16
CA ASN A 206 15.06 11.64 32.39
C ASN A 206 14.32 12.54 33.40
N ILE A 207 12.98 12.50 33.42
CA ILE A 207 12.17 13.27 34.39
C ILE A 207 12.30 12.69 35.79
N VAL A 208 12.46 11.38 35.92
CA VAL A 208 12.72 10.73 37.22
C VAL A 208 14.09 11.15 37.73
N ASP A 209 15.13 11.10 36.89
CA ASP A 209 16.50 11.49 37.25
C ASP A 209 16.58 12.96 37.73
N GLU A 210 15.94 13.89 37.01
CA GLU A 210 15.90 15.32 37.36
C GLU A 210 15.23 15.56 38.72
N LYS A 211 14.14 14.82 39.03
CA LYS A 211 13.49 14.89 40.35
C LYS A 211 14.34 14.32 41.48
N THR A 212 15.12 13.28 41.22
CA THR A 212 16.04 12.71 42.22
C THR A 212 17.25 13.60 42.47
N GLU A 213 17.79 14.28 41.46
CA GLU A 213 18.87 15.26 41.65
C GLU A 213 18.41 16.46 42.49
N ASP A 214 17.23 17.03 42.18
CA ASP A 214 16.62 18.12 42.96
C ASP A 214 16.33 17.73 44.42
N ALA A 215 15.95 16.46 44.66
CA ALA A 215 15.73 15.95 46.01
C ALA A 215 17.04 15.77 46.79
N SER A 216 18.14 15.37 46.13
CA SER A 216 19.44 15.21 46.79
C SER A 216 20.14 16.55 47.09
N GLY A 217 19.94 17.56 46.23
CA GLY A 217 20.50 18.90 46.40
C GLY A 217 19.94 19.68 47.60
N ARG A 218 18.77 19.29 48.12
CA ARG A 218 18.15 19.91 49.30
C ARG A 218 18.58 19.34 50.65
N ILE A 219 19.33 18.24 50.68
CA ILE A 219 19.79 17.60 51.92
C ILE A 219 21.18 18.11 52.34
N GLY A 220 21.81 18.97 51.53
CA GLY A 220 23.19 19.44 51.73
C GLY A 220 23.38 20.96 51.90
N SER A 221 22.39 21.70 52.41
CA SER A 221 22.54 23.13 52.76
C SER A 221 22.43 23.37 54.27
#